data_AF-A0A967WH63-F1
#
_entry.id   AF-A0A967WH63-F1
#
_cell.length_a   1.000
_cell.length_b   1.000
_cell.length_c   1.000
_cell.angle_alpha   90.00
_cell.angle_beta   90.00
_cell.angle_gamma   90.00
#
_symmetry.space_group_name_H-M   'P 1'
#
loop_
_entity.id
_entity.type
_entity.pdbx_description
1 polymer ?
#
loop_
_entity_poly.entity_id
_entity_poly.type
_entity_poly.pdbx_seq_one_letter_code
_entity_poly.pdbx_strand_id
1 'polypeptide(L)'
;VGRVFAESLGYPQNLLDDLPSVSADAFSGVSNVAIFADVPPSATVLDLGCGAGLDSLIAARRLGSHGRVVGIDFSAAMLARARQAVTEAQVDNVEFLQAGAENLPVEDSSTDIAVVNGIFNLNPARDAIFRELARVMRPGGAVYAAELVLQGPLPRAVQESETSWFA
;
A
#
# COMPACT_ATOMS: atom_id res chain seq x y z
N VAL A 1 -0.61 -13.44 -6.93
CA VAL A 1 0.02 -13.26 -5.61
C VAL A 1 1.45 -13.79 -5.67
N GLY A 2 2.37 -13.17 -4.96
CA GLY A 2 3.74 -13.61 -4.76
C GLY A 2 4.75 -12.92 -5.64
N ARG A 3 6.02 -13.29 -5.46
CA ARG A 3 7.16 -12.66 -6.11
C ARG A 3 7.07 -12.63 -7.64
N VAL A 4 6.76 -13.76 -8.27
CA VAL A 4 6.60 -13.85 -9.73
C VAL A 4 5.52 -12.88 -10.24
N PHE A 5 4.46 -12.69 -9.45
CA PHE A 5 3.41 -11.75 -9.79
C PHE A 5 3.88 -10.29 -9.65
N ALA A 6 4.64 -9.96 -8.60
CA ALA A 6 5.28 -8.64 -8.49
C ALA A 6 6.21 -8.36 -9.69
N GLU A 7 7.05 -9.33 -10.10
CA GLU A 7 7.90 -9.19 -11.29
C GLU A 7 7.08 -8.93 -12.56
N SER A 8 5.95 -9.64 -12.73
CA SER A 8 5.07 -9.44 -13.89
C SER A 8 4.43 -8.03 -13.94
N LEU A 9 4.36 -7.35 -12.79
CA LEU A 9 3.88 -5.97 -12.67
C LEU A 9 5.01 -4.93 -12.76
N GLY A 10 6.24 -5.37 -13.05
CA GLY A 10 7.38 -4.50 -13.30
C GLY A 10 8.18 -4.12 -12.05
N TYR A 11 8.10 -4.88 -10.96
CA TYR A 11 9.09 -4.76 -9.89
C TYR A 11 10.44 -5.31 -10.38
N PRO A 12 11.54 -4.56 -10.26
CA PRO A 12 12.87 -5.05 -10.69
C PRO A 12 13.30 -6.28 -9.89
N GLN A 13 13.84 -7.30 -10.56
CA GLN A 13 14.26 -8.54 -9.91
C GLN A 13 15.32 -8.31 -8.83
N ASN A 14 16.33 -7.49 -9.13
CA ASN A 14 17.39 -7.13 -8.19
C ASN A 14 16.85 -6.44 -6.93
N LEU A 15 15.82 -5.60 -7.07
CA LEU A 15 15.16 -4.98 -5.93
C LEU A 15 14.47 -6.02 -5.05
N LEU A 16 13.79 -7.00 -5.65
CA LEU A 16 13.11 -8.07 -4.91
C LEU A 16 14.10 -9.07 -4.29
N ASP A 17 15.27 -9.28 -4.90
CA ASP A 17 16.35 -10.12 -4.35
C ASP A 17 16.92 -9.55 -3.06
N ASP A 18 16.98 -8.22 -2.97
CA ASP A 18 17.49 -7.52 -1.80
C ASP A 18 16.43 -7.36 -0.69
N LEU A 19 15.19 -7.84 -0.88
CA LEU A 19 14.09 -7.70 0.08
C LEU A 19 13.73 -9.05 0.73
N PRO A 20 13.26 -9.05 1.99
CA PRO A 20 12.76 -10.25 2.64
C PRO A 20 11.68 -10.96 1.81
N SER A 21 11.86 -12.26 1.58
CA SER A 21 10.92 -13.03 0.76
C SER A 21 9.53 -13.07 1.36
N VAL A 22 9.42 -13.01 2.70
CA VAL A 22 8.14 -12.99 3.42
C VAL A 22 7.20 -11.85 2.97
N SER A 23 7.74 -10.73 2.50
CA SER A 23 6.97 -9.64 1.91
C SER A 23 6.59 -9.93 0.45
N ALA A 24 7.56 -10.29 -0.38
CA ALA A 24 7.34 -10.53 -1.81
C ALA A 24 6.42 -11.72 -2.08
N ASP A 25 6.53 -12.80 -1.30
CA ASP A 25 5.72 -14.01 -1.41
C ASP A 25 4.24 -13.77 -1.08
N ALA A 26 3.96 -12.75 -0.28
CA ALA A 26 2.60 -12.37 0.09
C ALA A 26 2.01 -11.26 -0.81
N PHE A 27 2.78 -10.71 -1.75
CA PHE A 27 2.35 -9.55 -2.55
C PHE A 27 1.12 -9.84 -3.41
N SER A 28 0.11 -8.99 -3.33
CA SER A 28 -1.15 -9.09 -4.10
C SER A 28 -1.64 -7.76 -4.65
N GLY A 29 -0.76 -6.77 -4.82
CA GLY A 29 -1.10 -5.47 -5.40
C GLY A 29 -1.42 -5.54 -6.89
N VAL A 30 -1.80 -4.40 -7.46
CA VAL A 30 -2.24 -4.28 -8.87
C VAL A 30 -1.23 -3.54 -9.76
N SER A 31 -0.21 -2.91 -9.16
CA SER A 31 0.86 -2.20 -9.87
C SER A 31 2.16 -2.18 -9.08
N ASN A 32 3.19 -1.53 -9.63
CA ASN A 32 4.46 -1.21 -8.98
C ASN A 32 4.55 0.26 -8.51
N VAL A 33 3.44 0.80 -7.97
CA VAL A 33 3.31 2.23 -7.58
C VAL A 33 4.42 2.73 -6.64
N ALA A 34 4.90 1.90 -5.72
CA ALA A 34 5.99 2.26 -4.82
C ALA A 34 7.34 2.51 -5.53
N ILE A 35 7.50 2.06 -6.78
CA ILE A 35 8.71 2.27 -7.59
C ILE A 35 8.73 3.68 -8.18
N PHE A 36 7.61 4.16 -8.71
CA PHE A 36 7.55 5.43 -9.44
C PHE A 36 6.93 6.59 -8.65
N ALA A 37 6.32 6.34 -7.48
CA ALA A 37 5.88 7.40 -6.59
C ALA A 37 7.04 8.35 -6.29
N ASP A 38 6.87 9.66 -6.47
CA ASP A 38 7.90 10.63 -6.09
C ASP A 38 7.90 10.74 -4.56
N VAL A 39 8.96 10.22 -3.94
CA VAL A 39 9.10 10.13 -2.49
C VAL A 39 10.28 11.01 -2.11
N PRO A 40 10.04 12.26 -1.67
CA PRO A 40 11.10 13.15 -1.24
C PRO A 40 11.87 12.56 -0.06
N PRO A 41 13.19 12.77 0.03
CA PRO A 41 13.93 12.46 1.25
C PRO A 41 13.26 13.11 2.46
N SER A 42 13.24 12.42 3.60
CA SER A 42 12.63 12.90 4.85
C SER A 42 11.09 13.03 4.85
N ALA A 43 10.39 12.58 3.81
CA ALA A 43 8.93 12.58 3.80
C ALA A 43 8.34 11.57 4.80
N THR A 44 7.10 11.84 5.23
CA THR A 44 6.22 10.85 5.86
C THR A 44 5.38 10.17 4.79
N VAL A 45 5.58 8.87 4.61
CA VAL A 45 4.84 8.05 3.65
C VAL A 45 3.79 7.22 4.37
N LEU A 46 2.56 7.22 3.87
CA LEU A 46 1.51 6.27 4.24
C LEU A 46 1.45 5.17 3.18
N ASP A 47 1.62 3.91 3.58
CA ASP A 47 1.33 2.74 2.74
C ASP A 47 -0.02 2.16 3.19
N LEU A 48 -1.09 2.48 2.46
CA LEU A 48 -2.46 2.13 2.82
C LEU A 48 -2.87 0.81 2.18
N GLY A 49 -3.14 -0.19 3.02
CA GLY A 49 -3.27 -1.58 2.60
C GLY A 49 -1.91 -2.25 2.41
N CYS A 50 -0.99 -2.03 3.35
CA CYS A 50 0.42 -2.38 3.16
C CYS A 50 0.68 -3.90 3.05
N GLY A 51 -0.29 -4.75 3.43
CA GLY A 51 -0.13 -6.19 3.42
C GLY A 51 1.10 -6.62 4.22
N ALA A 52 1.96 -7.44 3.60
CA ALA A 52 3.22 -7.89 4.19
C ALA A 52 4.37 -6.86 4.04
N GLY A 53 4.09 -5.62 3.65
CA GLY A 53 5.02 -4.49 3.72
C GLY A 53 6.02 -4.38 2.57
N LEU A 54 5.77 -4.99 1.40
CA LEU A 54 6.70 -4.90 0.26
C LEU A 54 6.90 -3.43 -0.17
N ASP A 55 5.80 -2.71 -0.40
CA ASP A 55 5.82 -1.31 -0.81
C ASP A 55 6.36 -0.40 0.32
N SER A 56 6.01 -0.70 1.57
CA SER A 56 6.57 -0.05 2.76
C SER A 56 8.10 -0.13 2.81
N LEU A 57 8.70 -1.31 2.60
CA LEU A 57 10.16 -1.47 2.63
C LEU A 57 10.86 -0.73 1.49
N ILE A 58 10.24 -0.71 0.31
CA ILE A 58 10.76 0.04 -0.83
C ILE A 58 10.76 1.54 -0.54
N ALA A 59 9.64 2.08 -0.02
CA ALA A 59 9.55 3.47 0.38
C ALA A 59 10.58 3.82 1.47
N ALA A 60 10.71 2.96 2.49
CA ALA A 60 11.63 3.14 3.61
C ALA A 60 13.09 3.28 3.18
N ARG A 61 13.55 2.41 2.27
CA ARG A 61 14.90 2.46 1.70
C ARG A 61 15.14 3.73 0.88
N ARG A 62 14.13 4.22 0.17
CA ARG A 62 14.21 5.45 -0.66
C ARG A 62 14.27 6.72 0.20
N LEU A 63 13.59 6.74 1.33
CA LEU A 63 13.55 7.88 2.27
C LEU A 63 14.86 8.11 3.00
N GLY A 64 15.62 7.05 3.26
CA GLY A 64 16.77 7.06 4.16
C GLY A 64 16.36 7.33 5.62
N SER A 65 17.34 7.56 6.50
CA SER A 65 17.16 7.63 7.96
C SER A 65 16.33 8.83 8.47
N HIS A 66 15.98 9.78 7.61
CA HIS A 66 15.30 11.02 8.02
C HIS A 66 13.81 11.03 7.68
N GLY A 67 13.34 10.08 6.84
CA GLY A 67 11.92 9.92 6.53
C GLY A 67 11.34 8.75 7.30
N ARG A 68 10.02 8.58 7.25
CA ARG A 68 9.33 7.46 7.90
C ARG A 68 8.20 6.92 7.03
N VAL A 69 7.90 5.64 7.20
CA VAL A 69 6.75 4.98 6.58
C VAL A 69 5.79 4.51 7.66
N VAL A 70 4.51 4.79 7.48
CA VAL A 70 3.41 4.22 8.26
C VAL A 70 2.65 3.26 7.36
N GLY A 71 2.78 1.95 7.61
CA GLY A 71 1.98 0.93 6.93
C GLY A 71 0.69 0.65 7.69
N ILE A 72 -0.45 0.66 7.01
CA ILE A 72 -1.76 0.37 7.59
C ILE A 72 -2.39 -0.82 6.87
N ASP A 73 -2.82 -1.82 7.62
CA ASP A 73 -3.59 -2.96 7.10
C ASP A 73 -4.58 -3.47 8.17
N PHE A 74 -5.72 -4.02 7.74
CA PHE A 74 -6.71 -4.57 8.67
C PHE A 74 -6.30 -5.98 9.18
N SER A 75 -5.47 -6.70 8.41
CA SER A 75 -5.09 -8.07 8.67
C SER A 75 -3.90 -8.16 9.63
N ALA A 76 -4.18 -8.55 10.87
CA ALA A 76 -3.15 -8.82 11.87
C ALA A 76 -2.10 -9.85 11.38
N ALA A 77 -2.50 -10.83 10.58
CA ALA A 77 -1.61 -11.83 10.02
C ALA A 77 -0.64 -11.25 8.98
N MET A 78 -1.09 -10.29 8.15
CA MET A 78 -0.22 -9.59 7.21
C MET A 78 0.74 -8.65 7.93
N LEU A 79 0.26 -7.91 8.94
CA LEU A 79 1.12 -7.06 9.75
C LEU A 79 2.19 -7.84 10.53
N ALA A 80 1.90 -9.07 10.96
CA ALA A 80 2.91 -9.94 11.56
C ALA A 80 4.05 -10.26 10.57
N ARG A 81 3.71 -10.55 9.30
CA ARG A 81 4.69 -10.75 8.22
C ARG A 81 5.45 -9.47 7.90
N ALA A 82 4.78 -8.32 7.88
CA ALA A 82 5.39 -7.03 7.61
C ALA A 82 6.44 -6.66 8.68
N ARG A 83 6.12 -6.89 9.97
CA ARG A 83 7.07 -6.69 11.08
C ARG A 83 8.25 -7.64 11.03
N GLN A 84 8.03 -8.90 10.64
CA GLN A 84 9.11 -9.85 10.39
C GLN A 84 10.03 -9.32 9.28
N ALA A 85 9.47 -8.85 8.17
CA ALA A 85 10.23 -8.33 7.05
C ALA A 85 11.08 -7.11 7.43
N VAL A 86 10.52 -6.15 8.17
CA VAL A 86 11.30 -4.98 8.66
C VAL A 86 12.48 -5.41 9.54
N THR A 87 12.29 -6.43 10.37
CA THR A 87 13.36 -7.00 11.20
C THR A 87 14.45 -7.64 10.34
N GLU A 88 14.07 -8.45 9.35
CA GLU A 88 15.01 -9.12 8.42
C GLU A 88 15.74 -8.13 7.51
N ALA A 89 15.06 -7.05 7.09
CA ALA A 89 15.63 -5.99 6.26
C ALA A 89 16.49 -4.98 7.05
N GLN A 90 16.49 -5.07 8.39
CA GLN A 90 17.19 -4.15 9.29
C GLN A 90 16.81 -2.68 9.05
N VAL A 91 15.52 -2.43 8.85
CA VAL A 91 14.96 -1.09 8.63
C VAL A 91 14.36 -0.58 9.94
N ASP A 92 14.59 0.69 10.29
CA ASP A 92 14.16 1.29 11.56
C ASP A 92 13.12 2.42 11.38
N ASN A 93 12.89 2.86 10.15
CA ASN A 93 11.99 3.97 9.81
C ASN A 93 10.62 3.53 9.28
N VAL A 94 10.13 2.38 9.73
CA VAL A 94 8.81 1.83 9.36
C VAL A 94 8.03 1.45 10.61
N GLU A 95 6.77 1.89 10.69
CA GLU A 95 5.81 1.44 11.70
C GLU A 95 4.56 0.85 11.04
N PHE A 96 3.94 -0.12 11.73
CA PHE A 96 2.76 -0.83 11.23
C PHE A 96 1.60 -0.76 12.21
N LEU A 97 0.49 -0.18 11.76
CA LEU A 97 -0.73 0.02 12.54
C LEU A 97 -1.86 -0.84 11.98
N GLN A 98 -2.61 -1.50 12.88
CA GLN A 98 -3.78 -2.27 12.49
C GLN A 98 -5.02 -1.38 12.50
N ALA A 99 -5.61 -1.15 11.34
CA ALA A 99 -6.85 -0.40 11.18
C ALA A 99 -7.53 -0.68 9.84
N GLY A 100 -8.81 -0.33 9.75
CA GLY A 100 -9.53 -0.23 8.48
C GLY A 100 -9.12 1.04 7.72
N ALA A 101 -9.21 1.00 6.39
CA ALA A 101 -8.85 2.14 5.53
C ALA A 101 -9.82 3.33 5.68
N GLU A 102 -11.02 3.08 6.20
CA GLU A 102 -12.07 4.06 6.46
C GLU A 102 -11.92 4.81 7.80
N ASN A 103 -10.95 4.45 8.63
CA ASN A 103 -10.68 5.09 9.92
C ASN A 103 -9.20 4.95 10.31
N LEU A 104 -8.36 5.87 9.81
CA LEU A 104 -6.92 5.82 9.94
C LEU A 104 -6.47 6.36 11.31
N PRO A 105 -5.71 5.60 12.11
CA PRO A 105 -5.20 6.01 13.42
C PRO A 105 -3.97 6.93 13.31
N VAL A 106 -4.04 7.93 12.42
CA VAL A 106 -2.97 8.92 12.20
C VAL A 106 -3.55 10.33 12.21
N GLU A 107 -2.72 11.30 12.57
CA GLU A 107 -3.13 12.70 12.73
C GLU A 107 -3.51 13.35 11.39
N ASP A 108 -4.36 14.37 11.46
CA ASP A 108 -4.68 15.23 10.32
C ASP A 108 -3.41 15.89 9.77
N SER A 109 -3.32 16.03 8.44
CA SER A 109 -2.18 16.71 7.79
C SER A 109 -0.80 16.23 8.27
N SER A 110 -0.64 14.91 8.46
CA SER A 110 0.59 14.29 8.94
C SER A 110 1.40 13.60 7.85
N THR A 111 0.78 13.31 6.71
CA THR A 111 1.36 12.53 5.59
C THR A 111 1.74 13.40 4.41
N ASP A 112 2.94 13.24 3.88
CA ASP A 112 3.41 13.94 2.67
C ASP A 112 3.03 13.16 1.40
N ILE A 113 3.18 11.83 1.43
CA ILE A 113 2.92 10.94 0.30
C ILE A 113 2.07 9.76 0.78
N ALA A 114 0.98 9.43 0.10
CA ALA A 114 0.28 8.17 0.29
C ALA A 114 0.47 7.26 -0.92
N VAL A 115 0.73 5.99 -0.67
CA VAL A 115 0.79 4.92 -1.66
C VAL A 115 -0.38 3.97 -1.40
N VAL A 116 -1.15 3.67 -2.44
CA VAL A 116 -2.32 2.79 -2.36
C VAL A 116 -2.29 1.80 -3.53
N ASN A 117 -2.29 0.50 -3.24
CA ASN A 117 -2.10 -0.52 -4.27
C ASN A 117 -3.23 -1.58 -4.26
N GLY A 118 -4.36 -1.23 -4.88
CA GLY A 118 -5.46 -2.17 -5.17
C GLY A 118 -6.42 -2.49 -4.02
N ILE A 119 -6.75 -1.51 -3.18
CA ILE A 119 -7.66 -1.72 -2.03
C ILE A 119 -9.06 -1.13 -2.19
N PHE A 120 -9.28 -0.20 -3.12
CA PHE A 120 -10.54 0.53 -3.18
C PHE A 120 -11.70 -0.39 -3.56
N ASN A 121 -11.46 -1.35 -4.45
CA ASN A 121 -12.45 -2.33 -4.86
C ASN A 121 -12.71 -3.42 -3.79
N LEU A 122 -11.91 -3.48 -2.72
CA LEU A 122 -12.06 -4.47 -1.64
C LEU A 122 -12.95 -3.96 -0.50
N ASN A 123 -13.24 -2.66 -0.47
CA ASN A 123 -13.95 -2.03 0.64
C ASN A 123 -15.12 -1.19 0.10
N PRO A 124 -16.37 -1.50 0.49
CA PRO A 124 -17.54 -0.76 0.01
C PRO A 124 -17.57 0.70 0.50
N ALA A 125 -16.83 1.04 1.56
CA ALA A 125 -16.77 2.39 2.12
C ALA A 125 -15.76 3.30 1.40
N ARG A 126 -15.69 3.24 0.07
CA ARG A 126 -14.72 4.00 -0.76
C ARG A 126 -14.70 5.50 -0.43
N ASP A 127 -15.87 6.10 -0.27
CA ASP A 127 -16.01 7.52 0.08
C ASP A 127 -15.41 7.86 1.45
N ALA A 128 -15.44 6.92 2.40
CA ALA A 128 -14.80 7.10 3.70
C ALA A 128 -13.27 7.02 3.57
N ILE A 129 -12.75 6.09 2.77
CA ILE A 129 -11.31 5.97 2.49
C ILE A 129 -10.78 7.26 1.84
N PHE A 130 -11.49 7.80 0.84
CA PHE A 130 -11.08 9.06 0.20
C PHE A 130 -11.10 10.24 1.17
N ARG A 131 -12.09 10.30 2.08
CA ARG A 131 -12.15 11.32 3.13
C ARG A 131 -10.98 11.20 4.11
N GLU A 132 -10.65 9.99 4.51
CA GLU A 132 -9.50 9.74 5.40
C GLU A 132 -8.17 10.09 4.72
N LEU A 133 -7.97 9.69 3.47
CA LEU A 133 -6.82 10.13 2.68
C LEU A 133 -6.75 11.66 2.63
N ALA A 134 -7.86 12.34 2.32
CA ALA A 134 -7.89 13.80 2.30
C ALA A 134 -7.56 14.43 3.67
N ARG A 135 -8.01 13.82 4.78
CA ARG A 135 -7.76 14.30 6.15
C ARG A 135 -6.28 14.20 6.53
N VAL A 136 -5.64 13.08 6.24
CA VAL A 136 -4.27 12.79 6.71
C VAL A 136 -3.19 13.44 5.84
N MET A 137 -3.50 13.74 4.59
CA MET A 137 -2.55 14.38 3.68
C MET A 137 -2.30 15.84 4.05
N ARG A 138 -1.02 16.23 4.07
CA ARG A 138 -0.60 17.63 4.20
C ARG A 138 -1.04 18.43 2.97
N PRO A 139 -1.30 19.74 3.10
CA PRO A 139 -1.43 20.62 1.94
C PRO A 139 -0.19 20.51 1.03
N GLY A 140 -0.42 20.19 -0.25
CA GLY A 140 0.65 19.97 -1.23
C GLY A 140 1.22 18.55 -1.27
N GLY A 141 0.74 17.64 -0.40
CA GLY A 141 1.05 16.22 -0.47
C GLY A 141 0.41 15.53 -1.68
N ALA A 142 0.87 14.31 -1.98
CA ALA A 142 0.40 13.55 -3.14
C ALA A 142 -0.07 12.15 -2.77
N VAL A 143 -1.12 11.67 -3.46
CA VAL A 143 -1.58 10.28 -3.39
C VAL A 143 -1.22 9.59 -4.70
N TYR A 144 -0.43 8.53 -4.62
CA TYR A 144 -0.14 7.62 -5.72
C TYR A 144 -0.97 6.36 -5.51
N ALA A 145 -1.95 6.14 -6.38
CA ALA A 145 -2.84 5.01 -6.28
C ALA A 145 -2.93 4.23 -7.58
N ALA A 146 -3.05 2.91 -7.45
CA ALA A 146 -3.40 2.02 -8.54
C ALA A 146 -4.58 1.14 -8.15
N GLU A 147 -5.48 0.94 -9.10
CA GLU A 147 -6.68 0.13 -8.92
C GLU A 147 -7.12 -0.46 -10.27
N LEU A 148 -7.78 -1.62 -10.22
CA LEU A 148 -8.44 -2.17 -11.39
C LEU A 148 -9.67 -1.32 -11.73
N VAL A 149 -9.80 -0.95 -13.00
CA VAL A 149 -10.95 -0.21 -13.51
C VAL A 149 -11.60 -0.96 -14.67
N LEU A 150 -12.91 -0.84 -14.79
CA LEU A 150 -13.65 -1.40 -15.91
C LEU A 150 -13.40 -0.57 -17.18
N GLN A 151 -13.09 -1.24 -18.29
CA GLN A 151 -13.03 -0.61 -19.61
C GLN A 151 -14.39 -0.56 -20.32
N GLY A 152 -15.41 -1.17 -19.72
CA GLY A 152 -16.78 -1.22 -20.23
C GLY A 152 -17.73 -1.83 -19.19
N PRO A 153 -19.05 -1.78 -19.43
CA PRO A 153 -20.03 -2.30 -18.49
C PRO A 153 -19.84 -3.80 -18.28
N LEU A 154 -19.93 -4.24 -17.02
CA LEU A 154 -20.01 -5.67 -16.72
C LEU A 154 -21.31 -6.25 -17.28
N PRO A 155 -21.33 -7.51 -17.74
CA PRO A 155 -22.58 -8.20 -18.03
C PRO A 155 -23.53 -8.16 -16.82
N ARG A 156 -24.83 -7.97 -17.05
CA ARG A 156 -25.83 -7.81 -15.97
C ARG A 156 -25.76 -8.91 -14.91
N ALA A 157 -25.52 -10.16 -15.34
CA ALA A 157 -25.38 -11.31 -14.45
C ALA A 157 -24.18 -11.22 -13.48
N VAL A 158 -23.15 -10.44 -13.81
CA VAL A 158 -21.97 -10.20 -12.95
C VAL A 158 -22.21 -9.00 -12.03
N GLN A 159 -22.93 -7.98 -12.49
CA GLN A 159 -23.27 -6.80 -11.68
C GLN A 159 -24.11 -7.16 -10.45
N GLU A 160 -25.02 -8.13 -10.60
CA GLU A 160 -25.94 -8.58 -9.55
C GLU A 160 -25.31 -9.63 -8.61
N SER A 161 -24.02 -9.93 -8.76
CA SER A 161 -23.29 -10.90 -7.93
C SER A 161 -22.64 -10.26 -6.70
N GLU A 162 -22.69 -10.94 -5.54
CA GLU A 162 -21.93 -10.57 -4.33
C GLU A 162 -20.40 -10.57 -4.54
N THR A 163 -19.92 -11.18 -5.63
CA THR A 163 -18.50 -11.20 -6.02
C THR A 163 -18.10 -10.06 -6.96
N SER A 164 -18.99 -9.10 -7.23
CA SER A 164 -18.67 -7.94 -8.04
C SER A 164 -17.79 -6.96 -7.25
N TRP A 165 -16.48 -7.06 -7.45
CA TRP A 165 -15.48 -6.10 -6.95
C TRP A 165 -15.69 -4.65 -7.43
N PHE A 166 -16.58 -4.45 -8.41
CA PHE A 166 -16.86 -3.16 -9.03
C PHE A 166 -18.22 -2.58 -8.65
N ALA A 167 -19.03 -3.31 -7.89
CA ALA A 167 -20.36 -2.87 -7.46
C ALA A 167 -20.31 -1.72 -6.44
#